data_AF-A0A6C0HCH4-F1
#
_entry.id   AF-A0A6C0HCH4-F1
#
_cell.length_a   1.000
_cell.length_b   1.000
_cell.length_c   1.000
_cell.angle_alpha   90.00
_cell.angle_beta   90.00
_cell.angle_gamma   90.00
#
_symmetry.space_group_name_H-M   'P 1'
#
loop_
_entity.id
_entity.type
_entity.pdbx_description
1 polymer ?
#
loop_
_entity_poly.entity_id
_entity_poly.type
_entity_poly.pdbx_seq_one_letter_code
_entity_poly.pdbx_strand_id
1 'polypeptide(L)'
;MFTQLRKGQRYLFYEKAPYHETEISFRANFIHILGVSLIIDTCETEKSPNTLVSIPIQWITKIQTLNDILQIGDISFDILPNDVLSIIDCYI
;
A
#
# COMPACT_ATOMS: atom_id res chain seq x y z
N MET A 1 1.92 14.43 -7.71
CA MET A 1 1.37 13.81 -8.94
C MET A 1 1.52 12.31 -8.74
N PHE A 2 0.43 11.56 -8.54
CA PHE A 2 0.54 10.14 -8.24
C PHE A 2 1.17 9.41 -9.42
N THR A 3 2.25 8.67 -9.15
CA THR A 3 2.86 7.69 -10.06
C THR A 3 1.76 6.80 -10.63
N GLN A 4 1.83 6.48 -11.92
CA GLN A 4 0.80 5.71 -12.63
C GLN A 4 0.57 4.35 -11.95
N LEU A 5 -0.48 4.24 -11.14
CA LEU A 5 -0.80 3.03 -10.38
C LEU A 5 -1.21 1.90 -11.34
N ARG A 6 -0.68 0.70 -11.12
CA ARG A 6 -0.94 -0.48 -11.95
C ARG A 6 -2.02 -1.33 -11.31
N LYS A 7 -3.09 -1.62 -12.04
CA LYS A 7 -4.18 -2.49 -11.55
C LYS A 7 -3.62 -3.86 -11.12
N GLY A 8 -4.03 -4.31 -9.95
CA GLY A 8 -3.58 -5.56 -9.31
C GLY A 8 -2.24 -5.46 -8.59
N GLN A 9 -1.48 -4.37 -8.75
CA GLN A 9 -0.22 -4.20 -8.04
C GLN A 9 -0.48 -3.87 -6.57
N ARG A 10 0.30 -4.50 -5.68
CA ARG A 10 0.30 -4.20 -4.25
C ARG A 10 1.14 -2.96 -3.96
N TYR A 11 0.58 -2.08 -3.13
CA TYR A 11 1.23 -0.87 -2.64
C TYR A 11 1.08 -0.78 -1.13
N LEU A 12 1.96 -0.02 -0.48
CA LEU A 12 1.77 0.50 0.87
C LEU A 12 1.15 1.90 0.76
N PHE A 13 -0.07 2.04 1.24
CA PHE A 13 -0.80 3.30 1.28
C PHE A 13 -0.64 3.93 2.66
N TYR A 14 -0.55 5.25 2.68
CA TYR A 14 -0.59 6.06 3.90
C TYR A 14 -1.85 6.91 3.84
N GLU A 15 -2.62 6.87 4.92
CA GLU A 15 -3.92 7.49 5.03
C GLU A 15 -4.00 8.38 6.26
N LYS A 16 -4.56 9.58 6.07
CA LYS A 16 -4.94 10.49 7.14
C LYS A 16 -6.40 10.89 6.99
N ALA A 17 -7.30 10.03 7.45
CA ALA A 17 -8.72 10.34 7.53
C ALA A 17 -8.98 11.39 8.64
N PRO A 18 -10.09 12.16 8.56
CA PRO A 18 -10.41 13.20 9.55
C PRO A 18 -10.57 12.70 10.99
N TYR A 19 -10.83 11.41 11.17
CA TYR A 19 -11.04 10.75 12.47
C TYR A 19 -9.80 10.01 12.98
N HIS A 20 -8.70 9.98 12.24
CA HIS A 20 -7.43 9.44 12.72
C HIS A 20 -6.58 10.57 13.34
N GLU A 21 -6.10 10.35 14.57
CA GLU A 21 -5.20 11.29 15.24
C GLU A 21 -3.84 11.37 14.52
N THR A 22 -3.38 10.23 14.00
CA THR A 22 -2.12 10.07 13.29
C THR A 22 -2.34 9.49 11.90
N GLU A 23 -1.37 9.67 11.01
CA GLU A 23 -1.34 8.94 9.75
C GLU A 23 -1.19 7.44 10.03
N ILE A 24 -1.96 6.62 9.31
CA ILE A 24 -1.89 5.17 9.37
C ILE A 24 -1.40 4.62 8.03
N SER A 25 -0.80 3.44 8.04
CA SER A 25 -0.40 2.75 6.82
C SER A 25 -1.08 1.39 6.72
N PHE A 26 -1.40 0.98 5.50
CA PHE A 26 -1.97 -0.33 5.18
C PHE A 26 -1.51 -0.77 3.80
N ARG A 27 -1.40 -2.08 3.55
CA ARG A 27 -1.10 -2.55 2.20
C ARG A 27 -2.37 -3.06 1.54
N ALA A 28 -2.48 -2.78 0.25
CA ALA A 28 -3.61 -3.23 -0.54
C ALA A 28 -3.22 -3.34 -2.02
N ASN A 29 -4.02 -4.08 -2.77
CA ASN A 29 -3.88 -4.12 -4.22
C ASN A 29 -4.70 -2.98 -4.82
N PHE A 30 -4.09 -2.17 -5.68
CA PHE A 30 -4.80 -1.13 -6.41
C PHE A 30 -5.73 -1.74 -7.45
N ILE A 31 -7.01 -1.33 -7.49
CA ILE A 31 -7.95 -1.81 -8.52
C ILE A 31 -8.20 -0.73 -9.57
N HIS A 32 -8.72 0.43 -9.16
CA HIS A 32 -8.96 1.59 -10.03
C HIS A 32 -9.29 2.85 -9.21
N ILE A 33 -9.36 3.99 -9.89
CA ILE A 33 -9.90 5.24 -9.34
C ILE A 33 -11.27 5.48 -9.97
N LEU A 34 -12.28 5.78 -9.15
CA LEU A 34 -13.61 6.17 -9.59
C LEU A 34 -13.96 7.55 -9.02
N GLY A 35 -13.90 8.58 -9.86
CA GLY A 35 -14.10 9.97 -9.42
C GLY A 35 -13.05 10.39 -8.39
N VAL A 36 -13.48 10.65 -7.16
CA VAL A 36 -12.62 11.05 -6.02
C VAL A 36 -12.29 9.89 -5.07
N SER A 37 -12.64 8.66 -5.45
CA SER A 37 -12.45 7.47 -4.63
C SER A 37 -11.41 6.53 -5.22
N LEU A 38 -10.49 6.09 -4.38
CA LEU A 38 -9.55 5.01 -4.61
C LEU A 38 -10.24 3.68 -4.29
N ILE A 39 -10.26 2.76 -5.24
CA ILE A 39 -10.78 1.40 -5.03
C ILE A 39 -9.60 0.45 -4.90
N ILE A 40 -9.56 -0.24 -3.76
CA ILE A 40 -8.49 -1.16 -3.38
C ILE A 40 -9.07 -2.51 -2.93
N ASP A 41 -8.21 -3.51 -2.91
CA ASP A 41 -8.49 -4.82 -2.32
C ASP A 41 -7.52 -5.08 -1.15
N THR A 42 -8.06 -5.17 0.06
CA THR A 42 -7.32 -5.19 1.33
C THR A 42 -7.01 -6.60 1.82
N CYS A 43 -6.72 -7.54 0.90
CA CYS A 43 -6.54 -8.97 1.16
C CYS A 43 -5.29 -9.34 2.01
N GLU A 44 -5.04 -8.67 3.14
CA GLU A 44 -3.89 -8.92 4.03
C GLU A 44 -4.17 -9.90 5.17
N THR A 45 -5.43 -10.14 5.57
CA THR A 45 -5.70 -11.00 6.72
C THR A 45 -6.74 -12.06 6.39
N GLU A 46 -6.34 -13.31 6.62
CA GLU A 46 -7.17 -14.50 6.52
C GLU A 46 -8.45 -14.33 7.34
N LYS A 47 -9.57 -14.05 6.65
CA LYS A 47 -10.95 -14.34 7.08
C LYS A 47 -12.00 -14.00 6.01
N SER A 48 -11.70 -13.11 5.06
CA SER A 48 -12.59 -12.81 3.94
C SER A 48 -11.82 -12.46 2.66
N PRO A 49 -11.75 -13.36 1.66
CA PRO A 49 -11.09 -13.07 0.39
C PRO A 49 -11.78 -11.90 -0.33
N ASN A 50 -10.99 -10.97 -0.88
CA ASN A 50 -11.42 -9.89 -1.78
C ASN A 50 -12.32 -8.82 -1.15
N THR A 51 -11.93 -8.25 -0.01
CA THR A 51 -12.66 -7.09 0.52
C THR A 51 -12.30 -5.85 -0.30
N LEU A 52 -13.20 -5.49 -1.21
CA LEU A 52 -13.11 -4.25 -1.97
C LEU A 52 -13.48 -3.08 -1.07
N VAL A 53 -12.54 -2.15 -0.90
CA VAL A 53 -12.73 -0.95 -0.09
C VAL A 53 -12.66 0.27 -0.99
N SER A 54 -13.52 1.24 -0.72
CA SER A 54 -13.52 2.55 -1.36
C SER A 54 -13.04 3.59 -0.36
N ILE A 55 -11.94 4.27 -0.68
CA ILE A 55 -11.31 5.29 0.17
C ILE A 55 -11.25 6.62 -0.57
N PRO A 56 -11.67 7.75 0.01
CA PRO A 56 -11.45 9.06 -0.58
C PRO A 56 -9.97 9.33 -0.86
N ILE A 57 -9.63 9.68 -2.10
CA ILE A 57 -8.23 9.94 -2.52
C ILE A 57 -7.60 11.06 -1.69
N GLN A 58 -8.40 12.04 -1.27
CA GLN A 58 -7.95 13.13 -0.42
C GLN A 58 -7.40 12.69 0.94
N TRP A 59 -7.74 11.48 1.40
CA TRP A 59 -7.17 10.92 2.64
C TRP A 59 -5.82 10.26 2.39
N ILE A 60 -5.49 9.90 1.14
CA ILE A 60 -4.23 9.24 0.79
C ILE A 60 -3.13 10.29 0.67
N THR A 61 -2.20 10.25 1.62
CA THR A 61 -1.09 11.20 1.72
C THR A 61 0.14 10.73 0.94
N LYS A 62 0.38 9.41 0.91
CA LYS A 62 1.53 8.78 0.26
C LYS A 62 1.19 7.37 -0.23
N ILE A 63 1.81 6.97 -1.32
CA ILE A 63 1.74 5.62 -1.88
C ILE A 63 3.16 5.16 -2.20
N GLN A 64 3.52 3.95 -1.77
CA GLN A 64 4.84 3.36 -2.03
C GLN A 64 4.72 1.97 -2.66
N THR A 65 5.54 1.69 -3.66
CA THR A 65 5.82 0.34 -4.13
C THR A 65 6.77 -0.36 -3.17
N LEU A 66 6.93 -1.68 -3.33
CA LEU A 66 7.99 -2.41 -2.63
C LEU A 66 9.36 -1.81 -2.95
N ASN A 67 9.65 -1.51 -4.22
CA ASN A 67 10.93 -0.91 -4.60
C ASN A 67 11.18 0.43 -3.90
N ASP A 68 10.15 1.26 -3.73
CA ASP A 68 10.26 2.54 -3.00
C ASP A 68 10.54 2.34 -1.49
N ILE A 69 10.17 1.19 -0.94
CA ILE A 69 10.48 0.82 0.46
C ILE A 69 11.91 0.28 0.56
N LEU A 70 12.34 -0.50 -0.44
CA LEU A 70 13.67 -1.11 -0.45
C LEU A 70 14.78 -0.13 -0.82
N GLN A 71 14.45 0.98 -1.49
CA GLN A 71 15.38 2.07 -1.80
C GLN A 71 15.40 3.11 -0.67
N ILE A 72 16.25 2.89 0.33
CA ILE A 72 16.55 3.89 1.37
C ILE A 72 17.88 4.59 0.99
N GLY A 73 17.78 5.68 0.22
CA GLY A 73 18.96 6.42 -0.31
C GLY A 73 19.56 5.82 -1.58
N ASP A 74 20.84 6.10 -1.87
CA ASP A 74 21.61 5.49 -2.99
C ASP A 74 22.00 4.01 -2.72
N ILE A 75 21.47 3.42 -1.65
CA ILE A 75 21.78 2.05 -1.23
C ILE A 75 20.65 1.15 -1.73
N SER A 76 20.88 0.48 -2.85
CA SER A 76 20.08 -0.67 -3.26
C SER A 76 20.36 -1.79 -2.26
N PHE A 77 19.40 -2.12 -1.41
CA PHE A 77 19.46 -3.39 -0.70
C PHE A 77 19.19 -4.49 -1.74
N ASP A 78 20.22 -5.24 -2.10
CA ASP A 78 20.09 -6.51 -2.83
C ASP A 78 19.45 -7.53 -1.89
N ILE A 79 18.15 -7.39 -1.66
CA ILE A 79 17.39 -8.29 -0.82
C ILE A 79 17.10 -9.53 -1.65
N LEU A 80 17.68 -10.65 -1.24
CA LEU A 80 17.37 -11.95 -1.83
C LEU A 80 15.87 -12.23 -1.64
N PRO A 81 15.19 -12.91 -2.59
CA PRO A 81 13.74 -13.15 -2.53
C PRO A 81 13.24 -13.77 -1.21
N ASN A 82 14.09 -14.56 -0.53
CA ASN A 82 13.77 -15.17 0.77
C ASN A 82 13.79 -14.16 1.94
N ASP A 83 14.62 -13.12 1.86
CA ASP A 83 14.72 -12.09 2.90
C ASP A 83 13.54 -11.10 2.79
N VAL A 84 12.98 -10.93 1.58
CA VAL A 84 11.75 -10.15 1.35
C VAL A 84 10.56 -10.77 2.10
N LEU A 85 10.43 -12.09 2.11
CA LEU A 85 9.36 -12.80 2.82
C LEU A 85 9.48 -12.58 4.34
N SER A 86 10.68 -12.66 4.88
CA SER A 86 10.94 -12.44 6.31
C SER A 86 10.70 -10.98 6.73
N ILE A 87 11.02 -10.00 5.87
CA ILE A 87 10.72 -8.57 6.14
C ILE A 87 9.22 -8.30 6.06
N ILE A 88 8.51 -8.96 5.14
CA ILE A 88 7.06 -8.87 5.02
C ILE A 88 6.35 -9.48 6.24
N ASP A 89 6.86 -10.59 6.77
CA ASP A 89 6.24 -11.28 7.92
C ASP A 89 6.61 -10.68 9.28
N CYS A 90 7.79 -10.05 9.42
CA CYS A 90 8.25 -9.46 10.69
C CYS A 90 7.80 -8.00 10.94
N TYR A 91 6.96 -7.43 10.08
CA TYR A 91 6.33 -6.11 10.28
C TYR A 91 4.87 -6.21 10.77
N ILE A 92 4.50 -7.34 11.39
CA ILE A 92 3.23 -7.55 12.13
C ILE A 92 3.44 -7.25 13.61
#